data_AF-A0A7K0VEQ2-F1
#
_entry.id   AF-A0A7K0VEQ2-F1
#
_cell.length_a   1.000
_cell.length_b   1.000
_cell.length_c   1.000
_cell.angle_alpha   90.00
_cell.angle_beta   90.00
_cell.angle_gamma   90.00
#
_symmetry.space_group_name_H-M   'P 1'
#
loop_
_entity.id
_entity.type
_entity.pdbx_description
1 polymer ?
#
loop_
_entity_poly.entity_id
_entity_poly.type
_entity_poly.pdbx_seq_one_letter_code
_entity_poly.pdbx_strand_id
1 'polypeptide(L)'
;MTEDHEDSAAEGLRLQKVLAQAGLGSRRACEELIASGRVEVDGQIVVEQGTRVDPVKAIVRVDGQRVPTAPDTVVLVFNKPKGVVSTMADDHGRKCVGDYVSERPERLFHVGRLDAETEGLLIITNDGQLAQHLGHPTHEVAKTYLATVAGVVDRDGLRALRLGVELEDGFAKCD
;
A
#
# COMPACT_ATOMS: atom_id res chain seq x y z
N MET A 1 32.28 -0.54 -29.23
CA MET A 1 32.29 -1.82 -28.49
C MET A 1 32.47 -1.43 -27.05
N THR A 2 31.36 -1.05 -26.42
CA THR A 2 31.32 -0.53 -25.05
C THR A 2 30.75 -1.64 -24.19
N GLU A 3 31.66 -2.26 -23.44
CA GLU A 3 31.41 -3.30 -22.46
C GLU A 3 30.60 -2.73 -21.28
N ASP A 4 29.62 -3.54 -20.87
CA ASP A 4 29.19 -3.81 -19.51
C ASP A 4 28.68 -2.64 -18.64
N HIS A 5 27.39 -2.38 -18.79
CA HIS A 5 26.52 -1.95 -17.68
C HIS A 5 25.89 -3.19 -17.02
N GLU A 6 26.71 -4.07 -16.46
CA GLU A 6 26.29 -5.05 -15.46
C GLU A 6 26.74 -4.56 -14.08
N ASP A 7 26.02 -3.62 -13.49
CA ASP A 7 25.99 -3.50 -12.02
C ASP A 7 24.78 -2.70 -11.54
N SER A 8 23.88 -3.40 -10.83
CA SER A 8 22.82 -2.93 -9.91
C SER A 8 21.50 -3.75 -9.97
N ALA A 9 21.46 -4.92 -10.60
CA ALA A 9 20.31 -5.85 -10.53
C ALA A 9 20.44 -6.92 -9.41
N ALA A 10 21.40 -6.75 -8.49
CA ALA A 10 21.80 -7.78 -7.51
C ALA A 10 20.83 -8.00 -6.32
N GLU A 11 19.59 -7.51 -6.36
CA GLU A 11 18.67 -7.67 -5.23
C GLU A 11 17.19 -7.89 -5.65
N GLY A 12 16.93 -8.87 -6.53
CA GLY A 12 15.59 -9.24 -6.99
C GLY A 12 14.47 -9.16 -5.94
N LEU A 13 13.23 -8.99 -6.38
CA LEU A 13 12.08 -8.87 -5.48
C LEU A 13 11.82 -10.20 -4.79
N ARG A 14 11.51 -10.14 -3.49
CA ARG A 14 11.04 -11.31 -2.74
C ARG A 14 9.83 -11.93 -3.44
N LEU A 15 9.85 -13.25 -3.65
CA LEU A 15 8.83 -13.98 -4.41
C LEU A 15 7.42 -13.76 -3.86
N GLN A 16 7.24 -13.77 -2.54
CA GLN A 16 5.92 -13.48 -1.94
C GLN A 16 5.41 -12.06 -2.22
N LYS A 17 6.31 -11.09 -2.47
CA LYS A 17 5.92 -9.73 -2.88
C LYS A 17 5.46 -9.73 -4.33
N VAL A 18 6.18 -10.43 -5.22
CA VAL A 18 5.81 -10.57 -6.64
C VAL A 18 4.43 -11.23 -6.77
N LEU A 19 4.21 -12.35 -6.07
CA LEU A 19 2.92 -13.04 -6.06
C LEU A 19 1.79 -12.17 -5.51
N ALA A 20 2.04 -11.42 -4.45
CA ALA A 20 1.05 -10.52 -3.87
C ALA A 20 0.69 -9.37 -4.84
N GLN A 21 1.69 -8.77 -5.51
CA GLN A 21 1.46 -7.73 -6.52
C GLN A 21 0.68 -8.27 -7.72
N ALA A 22 0.85 -9.54 -8.05
CA ALA A 22 0.11 -10.21 -9.11
C ALA A 22 -1.33 -10.60 -8.74
N GLY A 23 -1.83 -10.23 -7.55
CA GLY A 23 -3.22 -10.47 -7.17
C GLY A 23 -3.47 -11.73 -6.33
N LEU A 24 -2.47 -12.61 -6.13
CA LEU A 24 -2.70 -13.95 -5.59
C LEU A 24 -3.02 -14.04 -4.09
N GLY A 25 -2.84 -12.96 -3.33
CA GLY A 25 -3.12 -12.96 -1.90
C GLY A 25 -2.40 -11.85 -1.16
N SER A 26 -2.58 -11.83 0.16
CA SER A 26 -1.69 -11.05 1.02
C SER A 26 -0.28 -11.62 0.93
N ARG A 27 0.74 -10.84 1.33
CA ARG A 27 2.13 -11.35 1.37
C ARG A 27 2.25 -12.65 2.18
N ARG A 28 1.52 -12.77 3.31
CA ARG A 28 1.49 -13.97 4.16
C ARG A 28 0.83 -15.15 3.45
N ALA A 29 -0.31 -14.93 2.80
CA ALA A 29 -0.96 -15.99 2.01
C ALA A 29 -0.04 -16.48 0.87
N CYS A 30 0.73 -15.58 0.26
CA CYS A 30 1.73 -15.96 -0.74
C CYS A 30 2.90 -16.77 -0.15
N GLU A 31 3.29 -16.52 1.11
CA GLU A 31 4.29 -17.37 1.79
C GLU A 31 3.78 -18.80 1.99
N GLU A 32 2.49 -18.98 2.26
CA GLU A 32 1.86 -20.32 2.36
C GLU A 32 1.82 -21.04 1.00
N LEU A 33 1.56 -20.31 -0.09
CA LEU A 33 1.64 -20.86 -1.46
C LEU A 33 3.05 -21.39 -1.77
N ILE A 34 4.08 -20.62 -1.40
CA ILE A 34 5.48 -21.03 -1.58
C ILE A 34 5.75 -22.28 -0.73
N ALA A 35 5.44 -22.23 0.57
CA ALA A 35 5.71 -23.33 1.51
C ALA A 35 5.02 -24.65 1.11
N SER A 36 3.86 -24.58 0.45
CA SER A 36 3.11 -25.75 -0.04
C SER A 36 3.61 -26.31 -1.37
N GLY A 37 4.67 -25.75 -1.96
CA GLY A 37 5.25 -26.23 -3.21
C GLY A 37 4.37 -25.96 -4.43
N ARG A 38 3.46 -24.98 -4.34
CA ARG A 38 2.54 -24.60 -5.42
C ARG A 38 3.14 -23.58 -6.38
N VAL A 39 4.31 -23.03 -6.06
CA VAL A 39 4.97 -21.97 -6.83
C VAL A 39 6.16 -22.54 -7.58
N GLU A 40 6.23 -22.23 -8.86
CA GLU A 40 7.33 -22.58 -9.75
C GLU A 40 7.99 -21.30 -10.28
N VAL A 41 9.31 -21.27 -10.31
CA VAL A 41 10.12 -20.20 -10.92
C VAL A 41 11.04 -20.85 -11.95
N ASP A 42 10.92 -20.44 -13.21
CA ASP A 42 11.75 -20.91 -14.32
C ASP A 42 11.83 -22.45 -14.44
N GLY A 43 10.71 -23.16 -14.23
CA GLY A 43 10.66 -24.61 -14.30
C GLY A 43 10.88 -25.35 -12.98
N GLN A 44 11.25 -24.64 -11.90
CA GLN A 44 11.61 -25.26 -10.63
C GLN A 44 10.63 -24.90 -9.51
N ILE A 45 10.15 -25.91 -8.78
CA ILE A 45 9.30 -25.71 -7.60
C ILE A 45 10.13 -25.03 -6.51
N VAL A 46 9.63 -23.89 -6.01
CA VAL A 46 10.25 -23.12 -4.94
C VAL A 46 9.44 -23.28 -3.66
N VAL A 47 10.09 -23.75 -2.59
CA VAL A 47 9.51 -23.86 -1.23
C VAL A 47 10.24 -23.02 -0.20
N GLU A 48 11.38 -22.44 -0.56
CA GLU A 48 12.22 -21.65 0.34
C GLU A 48 11.62 -20.26 0.59
N GLN A 49 11.51 -19.89 1.87
CA GLN A 49 11.02 -18.56 2.23
C GLN A 49 12.10 -17.50 1.99
N GLY A 50 11.69 -16.37 1.42
CA GLY A 50 12.61 -15.26 1.15
C GLY A 50 13.36 -15.37 -0.18
N THR A 51 13.09 -16.39 -1.00
CA THR A 51 13.57 -16.47 -2.39
C THR A 51 13.30 -15.14 -3.11
N ARG A 52 14.29 -14.67 -3.86
CA ARG A 52 14.24 -13.43 -4.64
C ARG A 52 14.27 -13.76 -6.13
N VAL A 53 13.47 -13.05 -6.90
CA VAL A 53 13.36 -13.23 -8.35
C VAL A 53 13.40 -11.87 -9.06
N ASP A 54 13.90 -11.85 -10.28
CA ASP A 54 13.76 -10.69 -11.16
C ASP A 54 12.34 -10.70 -11.75
N PRO A 55 11.45 -9.75 -11.38
CA PRO A 55 10.07 -9.74 -11.87
C PRO A 55 9.95 -9.52 -13.38
N VAL A 56 10.98 -9.00 -14.05
CA VAL A 56 10.96 -8.73 -15.49
C VAL A 56 11.42 -9.97 -16.27
N LYS A 57 12.38 -10.72 -15.74
CA LYS A 57 12.99 -11.87 -16.43
C LYS A 57 12.38 -13.22 -16.03
N ALA A 58 12.03 -13.40 -14.76
CA ALA A 58 11.61 -14.70 -14.25
C ALA A 58 10.22 -15.11 -14.75
N ILE A 59 10.06 -16.38 -15.08
CA ILE A 59 8.77 -16.99 -15.40
C ILE A 59 8.24 -17.63 -14.12
N VAL A 60 7.28 -16.98 -13.48
CA VAL A 60 6.63 -17.49 -12.27
C VAL A 60 5.31 -18.17 -12.65
N ARG A 61 5.07 -19.36 -12.10
CA ARG A 61 3.79 -20.07 -12.19
C ARG A 61 3.28 -20.42 -10.80
N VAL A 62 1.96 -20.45 -10.65
CA VAL A 62 1.27 -21.01 -9.49
C VAL A 62 0.27 -22.04 -9.97
N ASP A 63 0.38 -23.26 -9.47
CA ASP A 63 -0.41 -24.43 -9.92
C ASP A 63 -0.39 -24.60 -11.45
N GLY A 64 0.77 -24.38 -12.07
CA GLY A 64 0.98 -24.48 -13.52
C GLY A 64 0.52 -23.27 -14.34
N GLN A 65 -0.19 -22.31 -13.75
CA GLN A 65 -0.63 -21.09 -14.44
C GLN A 65 0.40 -19.98 -14.33
N ARG A 66 0.72 -19.31 -15.45
CA ARG A 66 1.68 -18.20 -15.48
C ARG A 66 1.12 -16.98 -14.77
N VAL A 67 1.94 -16.38 -13.91
CA VAL A 67 1.60 -15.20 -13.12
C VAL A 67 2.22 -13.95 -13.76
N PRO A 68 1.47 -12.84 -13.89
CA PRO A 68 2.06 -11.56 -14.30
C PRO A 68 2.95 -11.00 -13.19
N THR A 69 4.26 -11.00 -13.41
CA THR A 69 5.27 -10.65 -12.40
C THR A 69 5.63 -9.16 -12.36
N ALA A 70 5.26 -8.39 -13.39
CA ALA A 70 5.49 -6.95 -13.49
C ALA A 70 4.22 -6.23 -14.00
N PRO A 71 3.19 -6.07 -13.16
CA PRO A 71 2.01 -5.30 -13.53
C PRO A 71 2.32 -3.80 -13.63
N ASP A 72 1.55 -3.09 -14.45
CA ASP A 72 1.63 -1.63 -14.54
C ASP A 72 1.35 -0.97 -13.19
N THR A 73 2.05 0.12 -12.90
CA THR A 73 1.81 0.92 -11.70
C THR A 73 0.53 1.73 -11.85
N VAL A 74 -0.37 1.57 -10.88
CA VAL A 74 -1.62 2.32 -10.81
C VAL A 74 -1.61 3.20 -9.57
N VAL A 75 -1.95 4.48 -9.74
CA VAL A 75 -2.14 5.44 -8.65
C VAL A 75 -3.44 6.19 -8.89
N LEU A 76 -4.37 6.06 -7.95
CA LEU A 76 -5.66 6.73 -7.96
C LEU A 76 -5.68 7.78 -6.84
N VAL A 77 -6.28 8.93 -7.16
CA VAL A 77 -6.63 9.96 -6.18
C VAL A 77 -8.12 9.84 -5.92
N PHE A 78 -8.47 9.33 -4.75
CA PHE A 78 -9.85 9.07 -4.37
C PHE A 78 -10.34 10.15 -3.41
N ASN A 79 -11.40 10.88 -3.77
CA ASN A 79 -12.11 11.71 -2.83
C ASN A 79 -13.07 10.83 -2.02
N LYS A 80 -12.60 10.34 -0.88
CA LYS A 80 -13.35 9.46 0.00
C LYS A 80 -14.56 10.20 0.58
N PRO A 81 -15.79 9.73 0.37
CA PRO A 81 -16.96 10.35 0.96
C PRO A 81 -17.12 9.97 2.44
N LYS A 82 -17.95 10.74 3.13
CA LYS A 82 -18.33 10.48 4.52
C LYS A 82 -19.08 9.14 4.66
N GLY A 83 -18.91 8.47 5.80
CA GLY A 83 -19.56 7.20 6.12
C GLY A 83 -18.91 5.97 5.47
N VAL A 84 -17.86 6.15 4.66
CA VAL A 84 -17.08 5.04 4.09
C VAL A 84 -15.91 4.70 5.00
N VAL A 85 -15.67 3.43 5.29
CA VAL A 85 -14.51 2.99 6.09
C VAL A 85 -13.26 2.79 5.23
N SER A 86 -12.09 3.23 5.73
CA SER A 86 -10.78 3.03 5.09
C SER A 86 -10.26 1.60 5.25
N THR A 87 -10.89 0.66 4.53
CA THR A 87 -10.48 -0.75 4.38
C THR A 87 -10.80 -1.24 2.97
N MET A 88 -10.10 -2.28 2.52
CA MET A 88 -10.36 -2.94 1.23
C MET A 88 -11.47 -4.00 1.31
N ALA A 89 -11.79 -4.48 2.51
CA ALA A 89 -12.92 -5.38 2.78
C ALA A 89 -13.41 -5.12 4.21
N ASP A 90 -14.73 -5.08 4.41
CA ASP A 90 -15.35 -4.86 5.73
C ASP A 90 -16.24 -6.03 6.13
N ASP A 91 -15.90 -6.68 7.24
CA ASP A 91 -16.63 -7.84 7.76
C ASP A 91 -17.99 -7.47 8.41
N HIS A 92 -18.26 -6.18 8.61
CA HIS A 92 -19.47 -5.67 9.25
C HIS A 92 -20.48 -5.13 8.24
N GLY A 93 -20.23 -5.30 6.94
CA GLY A 93 -21.11 -4.85 5.86
C GLY A 93 -21.19 -3.34 5.67
N ARG A 94 -20.27 -2.57 6.25
CA ARG A 94 -20.19 -1.12 6.04
C ARG A 94 -19.58 -0.84 4.68
N LYS A 95 -20.02 0.25 4.06
CA LYS A 95 -19.42 0.73 2.80
C LYS A 95 -17.93 1.01 3.02
N CYS A 96 -17.06 0.42 2.20
CA CYS A 96 -15.61 0.53 2.33
C CYS A 96 -14.95 1.05 1.06
N VAL A 97 -13.68 1.44 1.15
CA VAL A 97 -12.88 1.91 0.01
C VAL A 97 -12.80 0.84 -1.08
N GLY A 98 -12.69 -0.44 -0.69
CA GLY A 98 -12.64 -1.56 -1.63
C GLY A 98 -13.85 -1.65 -2.56
N ASP A 99 -15.04 -1.26 -2.07
CA ASP A 99 -16.26 -1.29 -2.88
C ASP A 99 -16.17 -0.38 -4.12
N TYR A 100 -15.44 0.74 -4.01
CA TYR A 100 -15.29 1.73 -5.09
C TYR A 100 -14.29 1.31 -6.18
N VAL A 101 -13.46 0.31 -5.91
CA VAL A 101 -12.42 -0.17 -6.84
C VAL A 101 -12.58 -1.66 -7.16
N SER A 102 -13.69 -2.27 -6.76
CA SER A 102 -13.95 -3.71 -6.88
C SER A 102 -14.02 -4.22 -8.31
N GLU A 103 -14.42 -3.38 -9.27
CA GLU A 103 -14.48 -3.73 -10.70
C GLU A 103 -13.12 -3.64 -11.40
N ARG A 104 -12.09 -3.18 -10.69
CA ARG A 104 -10.75 -3.03 -11.26
C ARG A 104 -9.99 -4.36 -11.24
N PRO A 105 -9.28 -4.71 -12.32
CA PRO A 105 -8.51 -5.95 -12.35
C PRO A 105 -7.24 -5.88 -11.49
N GLU A 106 -6.75 -4.67 -11.18
CA GLU A 106 -5.52 -4.51 -10.42
C GLU A 106 -5.75 -4.73 -8.92
N ARG A 107 -4.80 -5.39 -8.25
CA ARG A 107 -4.83 -5.51 -6.79
C ARG A 107 -4.41 -4.21 -6.12
N LEU A 108 -5.39 -3.38 -5.81
CA LEU A 108 -5.20 -2.07 -5.19
C LEU A 108 -5.26 -2.11 -3.66
N PHE A 109 -4.65 -1.12 -3.02
CA PHE A 109 -4.75 -0.85 -1.59
C PHE A 109 -4.67 0.66 -1.31
N HIS A 110 -5.30 1.10 -0.23
CA HIS A 110 -5.26 2.50 0.19
C HIS A 110 -3.95 2.83 0.93
N VAL A 111 -3.55 4.10 0.86
CA VAL A 111 -2.36 4.65 1.54
C VAL A 111 -2.79 5.51 2.70
N GLY A 112 -2.40 5.13 3.92
CA GLY A 112 -2.92 5.77 5.13
C GLY A 112 -4.40 5.46 5.35
N ARG A 113 -5.03 6.17 6.28
CA ARG A 113 -6.44 5.99 6.63
C ARG A 113 -7.07 7.34 6.90
N LEU A 114 -8.30 7.52 6.43
CA LEU A 114 -9.21 8.55 6.92
C LEU A 114 -10.29 7.86 7.77
N ASP A 115 -10.72 8.51 8.84
CA ASP A 115 -11.84 8.02 9.64
C ASP A 115 -13.12 7.93 8.80
N ALA A 116 -14.08 7.14 9.27
CA ALA A 116 -15.35 6.95 8.56
C ALA A 116 -16.04 8.28 8.29
N GLU A 117 -16.03 9.16 9.29
CA GLU A 117 -16.67 10.48 9.24
C GLU A 117 -15.84 11.56 8.53
N THR A 118 -14.59 11.26 8.18
CA THR A 118 -13.69 12.19 7.49
C THR A 118 -13.81 12.00 5.97
N GLU A 119 -13.87 13.13 5.27
CA GLU A 119 -13.93 13.19 3.80
C GLU A 119 -12.60 13.66 3.23
N GLY A 120 -12.36 13.40 1.95
CA GLY A 120 -11.28 14.03 1.21
C GLY A 120 -10.30 13.05 0.60
N LEU A 121 -9.10 13.54 0.34
CA LEU A 121 -8.10 12.85 -0.47
C LEU A 121 -7.57 11.61 0.23
N LEU A 122 -7.70 10.47 -0.46
CA LEU A 122 -7.08 9.20 -0.12
C LEU A 122 -6.38 8.66 -1.38
N ILE A 123 -5.11 8.30 -1.25
CA ILE A 123 -4.38 7.65 -2.35
C ILE A 123 -4.67 6.15 -2.34
N ILE A 124 -4.88 5.57 -3.51
CA ILE A 124 -5.05 4.13 -3.71
C ILE A 124 -4.06 3.68 -4.78
N THR A 125 -3.28 2.63 -4.53
CA THR A 125 -2.22 2.20 -5.43
C THR A 125 -1.99 0.69 -5.36
N ASN A 126 -1.32 0.11 -6.36
CA ASN A 126 -0.74 -1.23 -6.30
C ASN A 126 0.78 -1.19 -6.03
N ASP A 127 1.39 0.00 -5.90
CA ASP A 127 2.79 0.19 -5.59
C ASP A 127 3.03 0.31 -4.09
N GLY A 128 3.58 -0.76 -3.52
CA GLY A 128 3.91 -0.82 -2.10
C GLY A 128 5.08 0.08 -1.69
N GLN A 129 6.00 0.43 -2.60
CA GLN A 129 7.08 1.36 -2.29
C GLN A 129 6.54 2.77 -2.18
N LEU A 130 5.70 3.21 -3.12
CA LEU A 130 5.01 4.49 -3.04
C LEU A 130 4.15 4.59 -1.78
N ALA A 131 3.36 3.56 -1.48
CA ALA A 131 2.52 3.54 -0.28
C ALA A 131 3.34 3.62 1.01
N GLN A 132 4.46 2.89 1.10
CA GLN A 132 5.37 2.99 2.23
C GLN A 132 5.95 4.40 2.34
N HIS A 133 6.40 4.98 1.23
CA HIS A 133 7.00 6.31 1.23
C HIS A 133 6.02 7.38 1.70
N LEU A 134 4.78 7.35 1.20
CA LEU A 134 3.74 8.31 1.58
C LEU A 134 3.18 8.08 3.00
N GLY A 135 3.14 6.83 3.46
CA GLY A 135 2.54 6.44 4.73
C GLY A 135 3.49 6.49 5.93
N HIS A 136 4.79 6.31 5.72
CA HIS A 136 5.74 6.16 6.83
C HIS A 136 6.10 7.54 7.45
N PRO A 137 6.03 7.71 8.79
CA PRO A 137 6.25 9.01 9.44
C PRO A 137 7.62 9.64 9.15
N THR A 138 8.66 8.84 8.94
CA THR A 138 10.04 9.34 8.71
C THR A 138 10.20 10.12 7.41
N HIS A 139 9.24 10.02 6.48
CA HIS A 139 9.29 10.78 5.24
C HIS A 139 8.60 12.14 5.36
N GLU A 140 7.95 12.43 6.50
CA GLU A 140 7.38 13.75 6.82
C GLU A 140 6.50 14.33 5.70
N VAL A 141 5.82 13.44 4.97
CA VAL A 141 4.92 13.85 3.88
C VAL A 141 3.74 14.61 4.48
N ALA A 142 3.68 15.90 4.15
CA ALA A 142 2.68 16.84 4.65
C ALA A 142 1.26 16.40 4.29
N LYS A 143 0.35 16.56 5.25
CA LYS A 143 -1.09 16.24 5.10
C LYS A 143 -1.88 17.43 5.58
N THR A 144 -2.51 18.13 4.63
CA THR A 144 -3.30 19.32 4.93
C THR A 144 -4.77 18.95 5.08
N TYR A 145 -5.38 19.38 6.19
CA TYR A 145 -6.78 19.14 6.49
C TYR A 145 -7.54 20.46 6.59
N LEU A 146 -8.80 20.46 6.12
CA LEU A 146 -9.76 21.50 6.44
C LEU A 146 -10.64 21.01 7.58
N ALA A 147 -10.49 21.62 8.76
CA ALA A 147 -11.26 21.28 9.95
C ALA A 147 -12.34 22.34 10.22
N THR A 148 -13.57 21.89 10.46
CA THR A 148 -14.66 22.73 10.98
C THR A 148 -14.83 22.42 12.46
N VAL A 149 -14.85 23.45 13.30
CA VAL A 149 -14.97 23.31 14.75
C VAL A 149 -16.23 23.99 15.28
N ALA A 150 -16.71 23.52 16.43
CA ALA A 150 -17.78 24.19 17.16
C ALA A 150 -17.23 25.44 17.87
N GLY A 151 -17.85 26.59 17.65
CA GLY A 151 -17.44 27.86 18.25
C GLY A 151 -16.44 28.64 17.38
N VAL A 152 -15.70 29.55 18.03
CA VAL A 152 -14.68 30.39 17.37
C VAL A 152 -13.33 30.06 17.97
N VAL A 153 -12.35 29.73 17.11
CA VAL A 153 -10.96 29.60 17.56
C VAL A 153 -10.39 30.99 17.71
N ASP A 154 -10.09 31.39 18.94
CA ASP A 154 -9.45 32.67 19.21
C ASP A 154 -7.94 32.63 18.90
N ARG A 155 -7.29 33.79 19.05
CA ARG A 155 -5.85 33.92 18.76
C ARG A 155 -4.98 33.05 19.64
N ASP A 156 -5.39 32.84 20.89
CA ASP A 156 -4.61 32.06 21.85
C ASP A 156 -4.73 30.56 21.54
N GLY A 157 -5.92 30.08 21.15
CA GLY A 157 -6.13 28.73 20.65
C GLY A 157 -5.32 28.44 19.39
N LEU A 158 -5.33 29.35 18.40
CA LEU A 158 -4.49 29.20 17.20
C LEU A 158 -2.99 29.18 17.54
N ARG A 159 -2.56 29.99 18.51
CA ARG A 159 -1.17 30.01 18.97
C ARG A 159 -0.79 28.70 19.66
N ALA A 160 -1.67 28.15 20.49
CA ALA A 160 -1.44 26.87 21.16
C ALA A 160 -1.27 25.74 20.13
N LEU A 161 -2.15 25.63 19.13
CA LEU A 161 -2.04 24.63 18.07
C LEU A 161 -0.72 24.73 17.28
N ARG A 162 -0.25 25.96 17.01
CA ARG A 162 1.04 26.21 16.34
C ARG A 162 2.27 25.93 17.20
N LEU A 163 2.19 26.15 18.51
CA LEU A 163 3.28 25.82 19.43
C LEU A 163 3.33 24.32 19.75
N GLY A 164 2.18 23.66 19.63
CA GLY A 164 1.95 22.26 19.90
C GLY A 164 1.23 22.05 21.24
N VAL A 165 0.57 20.90 21.34
CA VAL A 165 -0.30 20.49 22.44
C VAL A 165 0.04 19.06 22.86
N GLU A 166 -0.06 18.77 24.16
CA GLU A 166 0.09 17.42 24.68
C GLU A 166 -1.24 16.67 24.54
N LEU A 167 -1.21 15.51 23.89
CA LEU A 167 -2.33 14.57 23.79
C LEU A 167 -2.03 13.32 24.63
N GLU A 168 -3.03 12.44 24.77
CA GLU A 168 -2.87 11.19 25.52
C GLU A 168 -1.80 10.25 24.92
N ASP A 169 -1.60 10.33 23.61
CA ASP A 169 -0.63 9.55 22.84
C ASP A 169 0.66 10.32 22.52
N GLY A 170 0.80 11.54 23.05
CA GLY A 170 2.02 12.34 23.03
C GLY A 170 1.85 13.73 22.43
N PHE A 171 2.98 14.39 22.17
CA PHE A 171 3.02 15.76 21.70
C PHE A 171 2.65 15.90 20.21
N ALA A 172 1.72 16.80 19.89
CA ALA A 172 1.27 17.09 18.53
C ALA A 172 1.38 18.58 18.20
N LYS A 173 1.70 18.93 16.95
CA LYS A 173 1.86 20.31 16.51
C LYS A 173 1.28 20.51 15.11
N CYS A 174 0.57 21.62 14.90
CA CYS A 174 0.14 22.06 13.58
C CYS A 174 1.21 22.98 12.96
N ASP A 175 1.51 22.75 11.69
CA ASP A 175 2.39 23.53 10.82
C ASP A 175 1.69 24.74 10.18
#